data_AF-A0AAD7EVI0-F1
#
_entry.id   AF-A0AAD7EVI0-F1
#
_cell.length_a   1.000
_cell.length_b   1.000
_cell.length_c   1.000
_cell.angle_alpha   90.00
_cell.angle_beta   90.00
_cell.angle_gamma   90.00
#
_symmetry.space_group_name_H-M   'P 1'
#
loop_
_entity.id
_entity.type
_entity.pdbx_description
1 polymer ?
#
loop_
_entity_poly.entity_id
_entity_poly.type
_entity_poly.pdbx_seq_one_letter_code
_entity_poly.pdbx_strand_id
1 'polypeptide(L)'
;MAPVSSLPPDFEIVQLAGPILIAYLADWALFATLTFQLYLYYLAFPNDRLFTKCLVYGVYSIQLVPIILSTVDAFRMLAYGYGNVSALTQVDFAWFTVPFTIGLVAFIVQSFYVFRIFVLSKSRIIPAFI
;
A
#
# COMPACT_ATOMS: atom_id res chain seq x y z
N MET A 1 19.28 32.65 16.46
CA MET A 1 19.78 32.09 15.19
C MET A 1 20.34 30.70 15.51
N ALA A 2 19.55 29.65 15.29
CA ALA A 2 19.93 28.27 15.60
C ALA A 2 20.86 27.72 14.51
N PRO A 3 21.75 26.75 14.84
CA PRO A 3 22.93 26.46 14.03
C PRO A 3 22.54 25.75 12.73
N VAL A 4 23.03 26.28 11.61
CA VAL A 4 23.13 25.56 10.34
C VAL A 4 24.03 24.35 10.57
N SER A 5 23.43 23.17 10.65
CA SER A 5 24.15 21.89 10.68
C SER A 5 25.01 21.78 9.43
N SER A 6 26.31 21.90 9.59
CA SER A 6 27.34 21.80 8.54
C SER A 6 27.60 20.35 8.13
N LEU A 7 26.54 19.56 7.93
CA LEU A 7 26.65 18.22 7.39
C LEU A 7 26.86 18.33 5.86
N PRO A 8 27.76 17.54 5.26
CA PRO A 8 27.87 17.48 3.82
C PRO A 8 26.49 17.12 3.25
N PRO A 9 26.03 17.77 2.16
CA PRO A 9 24.72 17.47 1.56
C PRO A 9 24.53 15.98 1.26
N ASP A 10 25.63 15.26 1.01
CA ASP A 10 25.70 13.82 0.80
C ASP A 10 25.20 13.00 2.02
N PHE A 11 25.45 13.48 3.24
CA PHE A 11 25.06 12.80 4.48
C PHE A 11 23.54 12.88 4.71
N GLU A 12 22.93 14.03 4.43
CA GLU A 12 21.47 14.19 4.52
C GLU A 12 20.73 13.36 3.46
N ILE A 13 21.29 13.28 2.24
CA ILE A 13 20.74 12.43 1.17
C ILE A 13 20.77 10.96 1.57
N VAL A 14 21.86 10.47 2.15
CA VAL A 14 21.97 9.06 2.58
C VAL A 14 21.01 8.73 3.72
N GLN A 15 20.85 9.64 4.70
CA GLN A 15 19.88 9.45 5.79
C GLN A 15 18.43 9.42 5.32
N LEU A 16 18.08 10.19 4.27
CA LEU A 16 16.73 10.22 3.74
C LEU A 16 16.46 9.07 2.76
N ALA A 17 17.42 8.73 1.90
CA ALA A 17 17.28 7.71 0.86
C ALA A 17 17.18 6.28 1.44
N GLY A 18 17.89 6.00 2.55
CA GLY A 18 17.88 4.67 3.18
C GLY A 18 16.47 4.21 3.60
N PRO A 19 15.76 4.96 4.45
CA PRO A 19 14.39 4.64 4.86
C PRO A 19 13.41 4.58 3.69
N ILE A 20 13.54 5.48 2.70
CA ILE A 20 12.68 5.52 1.51
C ILE A 20 12.85 4.23 0.68
N LEU A 21 14.09 3.77 0.48
CA LEU A 21 14.37 2.53 -0.23
C LEU A 21 13.74 1.32 0.48
N ILE A 22 13.88 1.24 1.81
CA ILE A 22 13.28 0.16 2.61
C ILE A 22 11.74 0.20 2.47
N ALA A 23 11.14 1.38 2.47
CA ALA A 23 9.69 1.53 2.29
C ALA A 23 9.21 1.00 0.93
N TYR A 24 9.90 1.34 -0.17
CA TYR A 24 9.57 0.82 -1.49
C TYR A 24 9.75 -0.71 -1.59
N LEU A 25 10.81 -1.26 -1.01
CA LEU A 25 11.04 -2.71 -0.98
C LEU A 25 9.95 -3.43 -0.18
N ALA A 26 9.53 -2.85 0.94
CA ALA A 26 8.45 -3.39 1.75
C ALA A 26 7.10 -3.37 1.01
N ASP A 27 6.79 -2.29 0.29
CA ASP A 27 5.57 -2.16 -0.53
C ASP A 27 5.51 -3.27 -1.60
N TRP A 28 6.64 -3.52 -2.27
CA TRP A 28 6.77 -4.64 -3.22
C TRP A 28 6.62 -6.02 -2.58
N ALA A 29 7.19 -6.23 -1.38
CA ALA A 29 7.06 -7.50 -0.66
C ALA A 29 5.61 -7.77 -0.22
N LEU A 30 4.89 -6.73 0.21
CA LEU A 30 3.46 -6.82 0.55
C LEU A 30 2.63 -7.16 -0.70
N PHE A 31 2.93 -6.53 -1.83
CA PHE A 31 2.27 -6.84 -3.11
C PHE A 31 2.53 -8.28 -3.56
N ALA A 32 3.76 -8.79 -3.42
CA ALA A 32 4.08 -10.19 -3.71
C ALA A 32 3.29 -11.15 -2.81
N THR A 33 3.17 -10.84 -1.53
CA THR A 33 2.38 -11.63 -0.57
C THR A 33 0.90 -11.65 -0.95
N LEU A 34 0.33 -10.49 -1.33
CA LEU A 34 -1.05 -10.39 -1.79
C LEU A 34 -1.30 -11.19 -3.08
N THR A 35 -0.32 -11.21 -3.99
CA THR A 35 -0.37 -12.06 -5.20
C THR A 35 -0.37 -13.54 -4.84
N PHE A 36 0.45 -13.95 -3.88
CA PHE A 36 0.48 -15.34 -3.40
C PHE A 36 -0.84 -15.74 -2.72
N GLN A 37 -1.44 -14.85 -1.94
CA GLN A 37 -2.76 -15.04 -1.33
C GLN A 37 -3.84 -15.25 -2.39
N LEU A 38 -3.84 -14.45 -3.47
CA LEU A 38 -4.76 -14.60 -4.59
C LEU A 38 -4.57 -15.97 -5.29
N TYR A 39 -3.32 -16.38 -5.51
CA TYR A 39 -3.02 -17.66 -6.15
C TYR A 39 -3.49 -18.86 -5.31
N LEU A 40 -3.20 -18.85 -4.00
CA LEU A 40 -3.67 -19.89 -3.09
C LEU A 40 -5.19 -19.92 -2.99
N TYR A 41 -5.85 -18.76 -2.97
CA TYR A 41 -7.31 -18.68 -2.96
C TYR A 41 -7.93 -19.33 -4.20
N TYR A 42 -7.37 -19.05 -5.38
CA TYR A 42 -7.81 -19.65 -6.63
C TYR A 42 -7.68 -21.18 -6.61
N LEU A 43 -6.58 -21.71 -6.05
CA LEU A 43 -6.34 -23.14 -5.97
C LEU A 43 -7.22 -23.84 -4.92
N ALA A 44 -7.37 -23.22 -3.74
CA ALA A 44 -8.07 -23.83 -2.61
C ALA A 44 -9.60 -23.86 -2.78
N PHE A 45 -10.19 -22.89 -3.49
CA PHE A 45 -11.64 -22.75 -3.60
C PHE A 45 -12.11 -22.47 -5.05
N PRO A 46 -11.96 -23.43 -5.98
CA PRO A 46 -12.35 -23.24 -7.37
C PRO A 46 -13.86 -22.97 -7.54
N ASN A 47 -14.72 -23.49 -6.64
CA ASN A 47 -16.19 -23.36 -6.70
C ASN A 47 -16.79 -22.32 -5.73
N ASP A 48 -15.98 -21.38 -5.21
CA ASP A 48 -16.48 -20.41 -4.24
C ASP A 48 -17.42 -19.35 -4.83
N ARG A 49 -18.19 -18.69 -3.95
CA ARG A 49 -19.19 -17.67 -4.31
C ARG A 49 -18.55 -16.51 -5.11
N LEU A 50 -19.18 -16.15 -6.22
CA LEU A 50 -18.74 -15.07 -7.13
C LEU A 50 -18.45 -13.74 -6.41
N PHE A 51 -19.17 -13.44 -5.34
CA PHE A 51 -18.96 -12.23 -4.54
C PHE A 51 -17.56 -12.15 -3.92
N THR A 52 -17.06 -13.25 -3.33
CA THR A 52 -15.73 -13.28 -2.72
C THR A 52 -14.64 -13.19 -3.78
N LYS A 53 -14.81 -13.89 -4.92
CA LYS A 53 -13.91 -13.76 -6.06
C LYS A 53 -13.82 -12.31 -6.55
N CYS A 54 -14.96 -11.66 -6.79
CA CYS A 54 -15.02 -10.29 -7.27
C CYS A 54 -14.32 -9.31 -6.30
N LEU A 55 -14.50 -9.50 -5.00
CA LEU A 55 -13.85 -8.68 -3.98
C LEU A 55 -12.32 -8.86 -3.97
N VAL A 56 -11.81 -10.09 -4.02
CA VAL A 56 -10.35 -10.35 -4.01
C VAL A 56 -9.70 -9.81 -5.29
N TYR A 57 -10.30 -10.04 -6.47
CA TYR A 57 -9.79 -9.46 -7.72
C TYR A 57 -9.92 -7.92 -7.75
N GLY A 58 -10.98 -7.38 -7.16
CA GLY A 58 -11.18 -5.94 -7.02
C GLY A 58 -10.10 -5.27 -6.17
N VAL A 59 -9.83 -5.81 -4.97
CA VAL A 59 -8.76 -5.32 -4.09
C VAL A 59 -7.40 -5.44 -4.78
N TYR A 60 -7.12 -6.56 -5.46
CA TYR A 60 -5.89 -6.73 -6.25
C TYR A 60 -5.74 -5.64 -7.31
N SER A 61 -6.79 -5.38 -8.07
CA SER A 61 -6.79 -4.37 -9.13
C SER A 61 -6.61 -2.95 -8.61
N ILE A 62 -7.27 -2.63 -7.48
CA ILE A 62 -7.12 -1.33 -6.81
C ILE A 62 -5.68 -1.15 -6.30
N GLN A 63 -5.02 -2.21 -5.83
CA GLN A 63 -3.64 -2.19 -5.34
C GLN A 63 -2.59 -2.08 -6.46
N LEU A 64 -2.93 -2.42 -7.71
CA LEU A 64 -2.01 -2.25 -8.85
C LEU A 64 -1.73 -0.78 -9.19
N VAL A 65 -2.72 0.09 -9.05
CA VAL A 65 -2.54 1.51 -9.35
C VAL A 65 -1.47 2.16 -8.46
N PRO A 66 -1.53 2.07 -7.11
CA PRO A 66 -0.51 2.64 -6.25
C PRO A 66 0.84 1.93 -6.39
N ILE A 67 0.92 0.62 -6.65
CA ILE A 67 2.23 -0.06 -6.80
C ILE A 67 2.99 0.43 -8.04
N ILE A 68 2.27 0.70 -9.14
CA ILE A 68 2.84 1.26 -10.37
C ILE A 68 3.33 2.70 -10.11
N LEU A 69 2.51 3.53 -9.46
CA LEU A 69 2.88 4.90 -9.12
C LEU A 69 4.09 4.94 -8.18
N SER A 70 4.08 4.13 -7.13
CA SER A 70 5.17 3.92 -6.18
C SER A 70 6.47 3.52 -6.90
N THR A 71 6.38 2.64 -7.91
CA THR A 71 7.54 2.25 -8.73
C THR A 71 8.06 3.40 -9.58
N VAL A 72 7.18 4.16 -10.24
CA VAL A 72 7.59 5.33 -11.05
C VAL A 72 8.26 6.39 -10.17
N ASP A 73 7.71 6.65 -8.99
CA ASP A 73 8.29 7.58 -8.03
C ASP A 73 9.64 7.09 -7.51
N ALA A 74 9.77 5.79 -7.20
CA ALA A 74 11.05 5.19 -6.82
C ALA A 74 12.11 5.36 -7.91
N PHE A 75 11.78 5.13 -9.19
CA PHE A 75 12.70 5.35 -10.31
C PHE A 75 13.07 6.83 -10.47
N ARG A 76 12.12 7.75 -10.29
CA ARG A 76 12.40 9.20 -10.37
C ARG A 76 13.31 9.67 -9.25
N MET A 77 13.06 9.24 -8.01
CA MET A 77 13.83 9.64 -6.84
C MET A 77 15.22 8.98 -6.79
N LEU A 78 15.30 7.68 -7.07
CA LEU A 78 16.53 6.90 -6.88
C LEU A 78 17.41 6.81 -8.13
N ALA A 79 16.84 6.82 -9.33
CA ALA A 79 17.62 6.70 -10.58
C ALA A 79 17.89 8.06 -11.24
N TYR A 80 16.85 8.87 -11.49
CA TYR A 80 17.00 10.15 -12.19
C TYR A 80 17.36 11.32 -11.27
N GLY A 81 16.92 11.29 -10.02
CA GLY A 81 17.15 12.32 -9.00
C GLY A 81 18.38 12.09 -8.11
N TYR A 82 19.25 11.13 -8.44
CA TYR A 82 20.41 10.78 -7.64
C TYR A 82 21.33 12.00 -7.44
N GLY A 83 21.42 12.49 -6.21
CA GLY A 83 22.20 13.69 -5.84
C GLY A 83 21.42 15.01 -5.76
N ASN A 84 20.10 15.02 -6.01
CA ASN A 84 19.27 16.22 -5.90
C ASN A 84 18.14 16.06 -4.86
N VAL A 85 18.28 16.75 -3.72
CA VAL A 85 17.33 16.71 -2.60
C VAL A 85 15.94 17.21 -3.00
N SER A 86 15.83 18.12 -3.98
CA SER A 86 14.54 18.64 -4.44
C SER A 86 13.72 17.62 -5.23
N ALA A 87 14.36 16.64 -5.86
CA ALA A 87 13.66 15.56 -6.57
C ALA A 87 13.07 14.51 -5.60
N LEU A 88 13.59 14.42 -4.37
CA LEU A 88 13.06 13.57 -3.30
C LEU A 88 11.77 14.13 -2.68
N THR A 89 11.57 15.46 -2.73
CA THR A 89 10.43 16.13 -2.08
C THR A 89 9.27 16.42 -3.05
N GLN A 90 9.47 16.23 -4.35
CA GLN A 90 8.47 16.57 -5.36
C GLN A 90 7.45 15.43 -5.50
N VAL A 91 6.48 15.41 -4.59
CA VAL A 91 5.41 14.40 -4.47
C VAL A 91 4.06 15.06 -4.79
N ASP A 92 3.90 15.60 -5.99
CA ASP A 92 2.77 16.49 -6.31
C ASP A 92 1.39 15.78 -6.26
N PHE A 93 1.31 14.51 -6.69
CA PHE A 93 0.04 13.76 -6.69
C PHE A 93 -0.04 12.61 -5.68
N ALA A 94 1.11 12.10 -5.20
CA ALA A 94 1.10 10.95 -4.30
C ALA A 94 0.55 11.29 -2.90
N TRP A 95 0.68 12.55 -2.45
CA TRP A 95 0.12 12.99 -1.16
C TRP A 95 -1.39 12.73 -1.04
N PHE A 96 -2.13 12.84 -2.14
CA PHE A 96 -3.57 12.57 -2.14
C PHE A 96 -3.89 11.11 -2.50
N THR A 97 -3.20 10.57 -3.51
CA THR A 97 -3.45 9.19 -3.99
C THR A 97 -3.15 8.14 -2.93
N VAL A 98 -2.06 8.27 -2.18
CA VAL A 98 -1.65 7.29 -1.16
C VAL A 98 -2.71 7.12 -0.07
N PRO A 99 -3.13 8.17 0.68
CA PRO A 99 -4.14 8.03 1.71
C PRO A 99 -5.51 7.63 1.16
N PHE A 100 -5.86 8.09 -0.05
CA PHE A 100 -7.12 7.71 -0.69
C PHE A 100 -7.17 6.21 -0.98
N THR A 101 -6.12 5.64 -1.57
CA THR A 101 -6.09 4.21 -1.89
C THR A 101 -6.01 3.35 -0.62
N ILE A 102 -5.26 3.77 0.40
CA ILE A 102 -5.22 3.08 1.70
C ILE A 102 -6.62 3.08 2.34
N GLY A 103 -7.31 4.23 2.34
CA GLY A 103 -8.65 4.35 2.89
C GLY A 103 -9.68 3.49 2.15
N LEU A 104 -9.62 3.46 0.81
CA LEU A 104 -10.50 2.64 -0.01
C LEU A 104 -10.29 1.14 0.26
N VAL A 105 -9.03 0.69 0.31
CA VAL A 105 -8.70 -0.71 0.59
C VAL A 105 -9.13 -1.09 2.01
N ALA A 106 -8.86 -0.24 3.00
CA ALA A 106 -9.28 -0.47 4.39
C ALA A 106 -10.81 -0.62 4.50
N PHE A 107 -11.57 0.27 3.86
CA PHE A 107 -13.02 0.23 3.84
C PHE A 107 -13.57 -1.07 3.24
N ILE A 108 -13.00 -1.54 2.12
CA ILE A 108 -13.40 -2.79 1.48
C ILE A 108 -13.10 -3.99 2.40
N VAL A 109 -11.89 -4.02 2.98
CA VAL A 109 -11.45 -5.10 3.88
C VAL A 109 -12.31 -5.16 5.14
N GLN A 110 -12.56 -4.01 5.78
CA GLN A 110 -13.40 -3.92 6.98
C GLN A 110 -14.85 -4.31 6.68
N SER A 111 -15.42 -3.85 5.56
CA SER A 111 -16.76 -4.25 5.12
C SER A 111 -16.87 -5.77 4.94
N PHE A 112 -15.84 -6.39 4.35
CA PHE A 112 -15.79 -7.85 4.21
C PHE A 112 -15.70 -8.56 5.57
N TYR A 113 -14.91 -8.01 6.50
CA TYR A 113 -14.76 -8.56 7.85
C TYR A 113 -16.09 -8.50 8.62
N VAL A 114 -16.79 -7.37 8.54
CA VAL A 114 -18.14 -7.21 9.11
C VAL A 114 -19.13 -8.19 8.47
N PHE A 115 -19.11 -8.36 7.15
CA PHE A 115 -19.96 -9.34 6.46
C PHE A 115 -19.69 -10.79 6.92
N ARG A 116 -18.41 -11.16 7.04
CA ARG A 116 -18.01 -12.49 7.56
C ARG A 116 -18.48 -12.70 9.00
N ILE A 117 -18.28 -11.72 9.88
CA ILE A 117 -18.76 -11.76 11.27
C ILE A 117 -20.29 -11.90 11.29
N PHE A 118 -21.00 -11.11 10.49
CA PHE A 118 -22.47 -11.14 10.44
C PHE A 118 -23.02 -12.50 10.00
N VAL A 119 -22.44 -13.10 8.96
CA VAL A 119 -22.84 -14.42 8.44
C VAL A 119 -22.54 -15.53 9.46
N LEU A 120 -21.41 -15.45 10.16
CA LEU A 120 -21.02 -16.44 11.18
C LEU A 120 -21.80 -16.29 12.49
N SER A 121 -22.21 -15.06 12.81
CA SER A 121 -22.75 -14.74 14.13
C SER A 121 -24.12 -15.36 14.39
N LYS A 122 -24.97 -15.63 13.38
CA LYS A 122 -26.34 -16.19 13.48
C LYS A 122 -27.28 -15.51 14.53
N SER A 123 -26.78 -14.55 15.31
CA SER A 123 -27.40 -13.82 16.40
C SER A 123 -27.08 -12.34 16.20
N ARG A 124 -28.13 -11.56 15.96
CA ARG A 124 -28.13 -10.24 15.32
C ARG A 124 -27.52 -9.10 16.16
N ILE A 125 -26.89 -9.40 17.30
CA ILE A 125 -26.68 -8.43 18.40
C ILE A 125 -25.19 -8.11 18.66
N ILE A 126 -24.26 -8.90 18.14
CA ILE A 126 -22.82 -8.73 18.42
C ILE A 126 -22.11 -7.76 17.44
N PRO A 127 -22.41 -7.71 16.12
CA PRO A 127 -21.68 -6.84 15.20
C PRO A 127 -22.14 -5.37 15.20
N ALA A 128 -23.12 -4.99 16.02
CA ALA A 128 -23.60 -3.61 16.13
C ALA A 128 -22.83 -2.76 17.17
N PHE A 129 -21.93 -3.38 17.94
CA PHE A 129 -21.22 -2.74 19.06
C PHE A 129 -19.70 -2.62 18.87
N ILE A 130 -19.18 -2.91 17.67
CA ILE A 130 -17.77 -2.67 17.29
C ILE A 130 -17.71 -1.52 16.28
#